data_AF-A0A4Q4VVZ1-F1
#
_entry.id   AF-A0A4Q4VVZ1-F1
#
_cell.length_a   1.000
_cell.length_b   1.000
_cell.length_c   1.000
_cell.angle_alpha   90.00
_cell.angle_beta   90.00
_cell.angle_gamma   90.00
#
_symmetry.space_group_name_H-M   'P 1'
#
loop_
_entity.id
_entity.type
_entity.pdbx_description
1 polymer ?
#
loop_
_entity_poly.entity_id
_entity_poly.type
_entity_poly.pdbx_seq_one_letter_code
_entity_poly.pdbx_strand_id
1 'polypeptide(L)'
;MASSRLIIVLLRAASAVPFLFVAIWCFSTMDPEKIVATSQPAVDSGFIEWDGGKLKMLDRFYGVDSLDQILRGAMATFSPSTFGYDSIGSWQFFQFLVDLGPIYAIWFLESSRAVNVWSPAYFPTFFAFLGQLVGVGTVTPVFYFLCIAFGPSASDLARASRRQSRCGNNMFVVPLIVLFHTSVVFAMFLAPEPAARHYWTWAWQLSPLWIGLGNIVALQALKLLQLKGATFALGWYIREGILESTGKS
;
A
#
# COMPACT_ATOMS: atom_id res chain seq x y z
N MET A 1 32.41 16.34 -7.97
CA MET A 1 30.96 16.31 -7.63
C MET A 1 30.44 14.91 -7.23
N ALA A 2 30.76 13.83 -7.95
CA ALA A 2 30.27 12.48 -7.61
C ALA A 2 30.77 11.94 -6.25
N SER A 3 32.05 12.17 -5.91
CA SER A 3 32.65 11.75 -4.63
C SER A 3 31.94 12.36 -3.41
N SER A 4 31.61 13.66 -3.46
CA SER A 4 30.91 14.36 -2.37
C SER A 4 29.50 13.82 -2.13
N ARG A 5 28.78 13.42 -3.18
CA ARG A 5 27.42 12.85 -3.04
C ARG A 5 27.45 11.45 -2.43
N LEU A 6 28.43 10.64 -2.81
CA LEU A 6 28.61 9.30 -2.24
C LEU A 6 28.92 9.37 -0.74
N ILE A 7 29.82 10.27 -0.33
CA ILE A 7 30.15 10.47 1.09
C ILE A 7 28.91 10.86 1.90
N ILE A 8 28.08 11.76 1.39
CA ILE A 8 26.83 12.16 2.07
C ILE A 8 25.88 10.98 2.23
N VAL A 9 25.70 10.15 1.20
CA VAL A 9 24.85 8.94 1.27
C VAL A 9 25.40 7.96 2.30
N LEU A 10 26.72 7.74 2.34
CA LEU A 10 27.35 6.84 3.30
C LEU A 10 27.18 7.31 4.75
N LEU A 11 27.37 8.61 5.02
CA LEU A 11 27.17 9.17 6.35
C LEU A 11 25.71 9.04 6.81
N ARG A 12 24.76 9.26 5.90
CA ARG A 12 23.33 9.11 6.20
C ARG A 12 22.94 7.65 6.40
N ALA A 13 23.44 6.74 5.56
CA ALA A 13 23.25 5.31 5.74
C ALA A 13 23.79 4.86 7.10
N ALA A 14 25.01 5.30 7.47
CA ALA A 14 25.60 5.01 8.77
C ALA A 14 24.71 5.51 9.93
N SER A 15 24.16 6.73 9.83
CA SER A 15 23.23 7.27 10.83
C SER A 15 21.89 6.52 10.92
N ALA A 16 21.51 5.83 9.84
CA ALA A 16 20.24 5.09 9.75
C ALA A 16 20.38 3.59 10.08
N VAL A 17 21.60 3.09 10.31
CA VAL A 17 21.85 1.68 10.70
C VAL A 17 21.00 1.20 11.89
N PRO A 18 20.66 2.02 12.92
CA PRO A 18 19.74 1.61 13.97
C PRO A 18 18.41 1.04 13.47
N PHE A 19 17.88 1.53 12.34
CA PHE A 19 16.67 0.96 11.75
C PHE A 19 16.89 -0.47 11.24
N LEU A 20 18.07 -0.81 10.71
CA LEU A 20 18.36 -2.17 10.28
C LEU A 20 18.46 -3.13 11.47
N PHE A 21 19.01 -2.67 12.61
CA PHE A 21 18.98 -3.46 13.84
C PHE A 21 17.55 -3.72 14.33
N VAL A 22 16.67 -2.71 14.26
CA VAL A 22 15.24 -2.90 14.57
C VAL A 22 14.58 -3.89 13.62
N ALA A 23 14.86 -3.82 12.31
CA ALA A 23 14.32 -4.78 11.34
C ALA A 23 14.75 -6.22 11.64
N ILE A 24 16.05 -6.43 11.92
CA ILE A 24 16.59 -7.74 12.30
C ILE A 24 15.91 -8.22 13.59
N TRP A 25 15.81 -7.35 14.60
CA TRP A 25 15.15 -7.69 15.85
C TRP A 25 13.70 -8.13 15.64
N CYS A 26 12.90 -7.32 14.92
CA CYS A 26 11.51 -7.65 14.61
C CYS A 26 11.40 -8.98 13.86
N PHE A 27 12.23 -9.22 12.85
CA PHE A 27 12.25 -10.47 12.10
C PHE A 27 12.62 -11.66 12.99
N SER A 28 13.64 -11.53 13.84
CA SER A 28 14.07 -12.58 14.76
C SER A 28 13.06 -12.88 15.87
N THR A 29 12.24 -11.91 16.25
CA THR A 29 11.17 -12.10 17.24
C THR A 29 9.86 -12.60 16.64
N MET A 30 9.71 -12.54 15.31
CA MET A 30 8.56 -13.14 14.64
C MET A 30 8.70 -14.66 14.75
N ASP A 31 7.63 -15.32 15.20
CA ASP A 31 7.58 -16.77 15.35
C ASP A 31 6.72 -17.38 14.23
N PRO A 32 7.26 -17.50 13.00
CA PRO A 32 6.50 -18.02 11.86
C PRO A 32 6.11 -19.48 12.07
N GLU A 33 6.92 -20.25 12.80
CA GLU A 33 6.63 -21.66 13.10
C GLU A 33 5.35 -21.79 13.92
N LYS A 34 5.20 -20.97 14.96
CA LYS A 34 3.99 -20.94 15.77
C LYS A 34 2.79 -20.42 15.00
N ILE A 35 2.97 -19.40 14.15
CA ILE A 35 1.90 -18.89 13.28
C ILE A 35 1.39 -20.02 12.36
N VAL A 36 2.30 -20.69 11.66
CA VAL A 36 1.97 -21.80 10.76
C VAL A 36 1.32 -22.93 11.55
N ALA A 37 1.93 -23.40 12.64
CA ALA A 37 1.40 -24.49 13.45
C ALA A 37 -0.03 -24.22 13.97
N THR A 38 -0.36 -22.96 14.25
CA THR A 38 -1.70 -22.56 14.73
C THR A 38 -2.70 -22.44 13.58
N SER A 39 -2.28 -21.99 12.40
CA SER A 39 -3.16 -21.81 11.23
C SER A 39 -3.33 -23.06 10.36
N GLN A 40 -2.34 -23.96 10.33
CA GLN A 40 -2.29 -25.10 9.42
C GLN A 40 -3.49 -26.06 9.56
N PRO A 41 -3.98 -26.39 10.78
CA PRO A 41 -5.15 -27.24 10.92
C PRO A 41 -6.41 -26.70 10.21
N ALA A 42 -6.59 -25.37 10.21
CA ALA A 42 -7.69 -24.74 9.47
C ALA A 42 -7.47 -24.85 7.96
N VAL A 43 -6.25 -24.60 7.50
CA VAL A 43 -5.87 -24.71 6.08
C VAL A 43 -6.12 -26.13 5.56
N ASP A 44 -5.66 -27.15 6.29
CA ASP A 44 -5.76 -28.56 5.91
C ASP A 44 -7.20 -29.08 5.92
N SER A 45 -7.98 -28.71 6.94
CA SER A 45 -9.39 -29.10 7.03
C SER A 45 -10.28 -28.33 6.04
N GLY A 46 -9.88 -27.12 5.65
CA GLY A 46 -10.72 -26.19 4.89
C GLY A 46 -11.83 -25.55 5.70
N PHE A 47 -11.76 -25.63 7.03
CA PHE A 47 -12.72 -25.01 7.94
C PHE A 47 -11.99 -24.23 9.03
N ILE A 48 -12.54 -23.08 9.38
CA ILE A 48 -12.18 -22.35 10.59
C ILE A 48 -13.24 -22.67 11.63
N GLU A 49 -12.82 -23.22 12.76
CA GLU A 49 -13.69 -23.63 13.87
C GLU A 49 -13.29 -22.88 15.14
N TRP A 50 -14.29 -22.44 15.90
CA TRP A 50 -14.11 -21.78 17.19
C TRP A 50 -15.28 -22.10 18.12
N ASP A 51 -15.15 -21.76 19.40
CA ASP A 51 -16.25 -21.93 20.34
C ASP A 51 -17.41 -20.99 19.97
N GLY A 52 -18.49 -21.57 19.44
CA GLY A 52 -19.66 -20.84 18.94
C GLY A 52 -19.76 -20.72 17.43
N GLY A 53 -18.88 -21.34 16.62
CA GLY A 53 -19.08 -21.35 15.17
C GLY A 53 -18.09 -22.14 14.34
N LYS A 54 -18.47 -22.37 13.09
CA LYS A 54 -17.68 -23.03 12.05
C LYS A 54 -17.93 -22.35 10.72
N LEU A 55 -16.87 -22.04 9.98
CA LEU A 55 -16.96 -21.44 8.65
C LEU A 55 -16.10 -22.22 7.65
N LYS A 56 -16.67 -22.53 6.48
CA LYS A 56 -15.90 -23.08 5.37
C LYS A 56 -14.99 -22.00 4.78
N MET A 57 -13.71 -22.30 4.65
CA MET A 57 -12.76 -21.42 3.99
C MET A 57 -13.05 -21.36 2.48
N LEU A 58 -12.76 -20.22 1.87
CA LEU A 58 -12.76 -20.12 0.42
C LEU A 58 -11.54 -20.88 -0.13
N ASP A 59 -11.79 -21.72 -1.12
CA ASP A 59 -10.74 -22.49 -1.78
C ASP A 59 -9.98 -21.66 -2.83
N ARG A 60 -10.66 -20.70 -3.44
CA ARG A 60 -10.12 -19.76 -4.43
C ARG A 60 -10.77 -18.39 -4.26
N PHE A 61 -9.98 -17.33 -4.33
CA PHE A 61 -10.46 -15.95 -4.24
C PHE A 61 -9.97 -15.10 -5.41
N TYR A 62 -8.66 -15.11 -5.67
CA TYR A 62 -8.06 -14.35 -6.77
C TYR A 62 -7.94 -15.18 -8.06
N GLY A 63 -8.16 -16.49 -7.99
CA GLY A 63 -8.13 -17.38 -9.15
C GLY A 63 -6.72 -17.71 -9.63
N VAL A 64 -5.71 -17.45 -8.80
CA VAL A 64 -4.31 -17.80 -9.04
C VAL A 64 -3.89 -18.77 -7.95
N ASP A 65 -3.73 -20.05 -8.28
CA ASP A 65 -3.59 -21.12 -7.30
C ASP A 65 -2.44 -20.89 -6.30
N SER A 66 -1.26 -20.45 -6.77
CA SER A 66 -0.12 -20.17 -5.89
C SER A 66 -0.36 -19.00 -4.95
N LEU A 67 -1.06 -17.97 -5.42
CA LEU A 67 -1.42 -16.80 -4.62
C LEU A 67 -2.47 -17.17 -3.58
N ASP A 68 -3.54 -17.85 -4.01
CA ASP A 68 -4.62 -18.27 -3.13
C ASP A 68 -4.11 -19.24 -2.05
N GLN A 69 -3.16 -20.13 -2.36
CA GLN A 69 -2.54 -21.00 -1.35
C GLN A 69 -1.79 -20.22 -0.27
N ILE A 70 -0.99 -19.20 -0.66
CA ILE A 70 -0.25 -18.37 0.31
C ILE A 70 -1.22 -17.57 1.18
N LEU A 71 -2.21 -16.91 0.55
CA LEU A 71 -3.14 -16.04 1.26
C LEU A 71 -4.13 -16.81 2.12
N ARG A 72 -4.42 -18.09 1.80
CA ARG A 72 -5.27 -18.97 2.61
C ARG A 72 -4.69 -19.18 4.02
N GLY A 73 -3.38 -19.39 4.12
CA GLY A 73 -2.68 -19.48 5.41
C GLY A 73 -2.79 -18.18 6.20
N ALA A 74 -2.48 -17.05 5.57
CA ALA A 74 -2.62 -15.74 6.18
C ALA A 74 -4.07 -15.45 6.63
N MET A 75 -5.08 -15.86 5.86
CA MET A 75 -6.47 -15.67 6.23
C MET A 75 -6.81 -16.47 7.50
N ALA A 76 -6.38 -17.73 7.60
CA ALA A 76 -6.51 -18.52 8.81
C ALA A 76 -5.78 -17.89 10.01
N THR A 77 -4.63 -17.26 9.79
CA THR A 77 -3.92 -16.51 10.85
C THR A 77 -4.73 -15.33 11.38
N PHE A 78 -5.45 -14.61 10.52
CA PHE A 78 -6.24 -13.42 10.90
C PHE A 78 -7.65 -13.75 11.40
N SER A 79 -8.12 -15.00 11.33
CA SER A 79 -9.49 -15.34 11.72
C SER A 79 -9.82 -15.09 13.20
N PRO A 80 -8.91 -15.28 14.19
CA PRO A 80 -9.23 -14.97 15.59
C PRO A 80 -9.64 -13.52 15.80
N SER A 81 -8.89 -12.61 15.21
CA SER A 81 -9.16 -11.18 15.29
C SER A 81 -10.36 -10.76 14.44
N THR A 82 -10.42 -11.22 13.19
CA THR A 82 -11.46 -10.75 12.26
C THR A 82 -12.83 -11.33 12.55
N PHE A 83 -12.94 -12.57 13.04
CA PHE A 83 -14.22 -13.13 13.46
C PHE A 83 -14.60 -12.72 14.89
N GLY A 84 -13.63 -12.23 15.67
CA GLY A 84 -13.88 -11.66 16.99
C GLY A 84 -14.06 -12.70 18.10
N TYR A 85 -13.69 -13.96 17.87
CA TYR A 85 -13.68 -14.98 18.92
C TYR A 85 -12.49 -14.86 19.88
N ASP A 86 -11.50 -14.02 19.55
CA ASP A 86 -10.63 -13.36 20.53
C ASP A 86 -10.99 -11.87 20.59
N SER A 87 -11.81 -11.48 21.57
CA SER A 87 -12.33 -10.10 21.65
C SER A 87 -11.26 -9.04 21.86
N ILE A 88 -10.21 -9.34 22.66
CA ILE A 88 -9.12 -8.41 22.95
C ILE A 88 -8.24 -8.29 21.71
N GLY A 89 -7.81 -9.43 21.15
CA GLY A 89 -7.02 -9.47 19.93
C GLY A 89 -7.75 -8.83 18.75
N SER A 90 -9.08 -8.96 18.66
CA SER A 90 -9.90 -8.33 17.63
C SER A 90 -9.78 -6.80 17.63
N TRP A 91 -10.01 -6.15 18.77
CA TRP A 91 -9.91 -4.69 18.87
C TRP A 91 -8.48 -4.19 18.71
N GLN A 92 -7.49 -4.91 19.26
CA GLN A 92 -6.09 -4.56 19.08
C GLN A 92 -5.67 -4.60 17.61
N PHE A 93 -6.02 -5.66 16.88
CA PHE A 93 -5.72 -5.77 15.46
C PHE A 93 -6.52 -4.80 14.61
N PHE A 94 -7.78 -4.54 14.95
CA PHE A 94 -8.58 -3.55 14.24
C PHE A 94 -7.93 -2.15 14.32
N GLN A 95 -7.58 -1.71 15.53
CA GLN A 95 -6.87 -0.43 15.72
C GLN A 95 -5.53 -0.41 14.98
N PHE A 96 -4.73 -1.46 15.11
CA PHE A 96 -3.46 -1.59 14.40
C PHE A 96 -3.62 -1.41 12.88
N LEU A 97 -4.62 -2.07 12.28
CA LEU A 97 -4.87 -1.98 10.84
C LEU A 97 -5.45 -0.64 10.40
N VAL A 98 -6.24 0.03 11.25
CA VAL A 98 -6.67 1.42 11.00
C VAL A 98 -5.45 2.34 10.95
N ASP A 99 -4.50 2.19 11.88
CA ASP A 99 -3.29 3.01 11.95
C ASP A 99 -2.31 2.76 10.78
N LEU A 100 -2.40 1.60 10.11
CA LEU A 100 -1.64 1.36 8.88
C LEU A 100 -2.05 2.26 7.70
N GLY A 101 -3.31 2.71 7.65
CA GLY A 101 -3.79 3.57 6.55
C GLY A 101 -2.99 4.86 6.42
N PRO A 102 -2.87 5.66 7.50
CA PRO A 102 -1.98 6.82 7.54
C PRO A 102 -0.50 6.50 7.23
N ILE A 103 0.02 5.35 7.69
CA ILE A 103 1.40 4.93 7.39
C ILE A 103 1.58 4.72 5.88
N TYR A 104 0.62 4.06 5.21
CA TYR A 104 0.64 3.94 3.75
C TYR A 104 0.62 5.31 3.08
N ALA A 105 -0.20 6.25 3.55
CA ALA A 105 -0.21 7.60 2.98
C ALA A 105 1.18 8.26 3.08
N ILE A 106 1.84 8.15 4.23
CA ILE A 106 3.20 8.66 4.43
C ILE A 106 4.16 8.01 3.44
N TRP A 107 4.14 6.67 3.31
CA TRP A 107 5.08 5.97 2.42
C TRP A 107 4.90 6.38 0.97
N PHE A 108 3.67 6.42 0.48
CA PHE A 108 3.39 6.85 -0.90
C PHE A 108 3.81 8.30 -1.14
N LEU A 109 3.54 9.21 -0.20
CA LEU A 109 3.96 10.60 -0.30
C LEU A 109 5.49 10.74 -0.26
N GLU A 110 6.17 10.04 0.63
CA GLU A 110 7.64 10.06 0.71
C GLU A 110 8.29 9.51 -0.55
N SER A 111 7.82 8.37 -1.05
CA SER A 111 8.33 7.78 -2.29
C SER A 111 8.13 8.65 -3.52
N SER A 112 7.09 9.48 -3.53
CA SER A 112 6.78 10.37 -4.66
C SER A 112 7.68 11.60 -4.78
N ARG A 113 8.50 11.87 -3.75
CA ARG A 113 9.41 13.04 -3.76
C ARG A 113 10.34 12.96 -4.96
N ALA A 114 10.57 14.10 -5.62
CA ALA A 114 11.33 14.15 -6.88
C ALA A 114 12.74 13.53 -6.79
N VAL A 115 13.38 13.60 -5.63
CA VAL A 115 14.72 13.04 -5.41
C VAL A 115 14.72 11.52 -5.15
N ASN A 116 13.57 10.95 -4.79
CA ASN A 116 13.41 9.51 -4.61
C ASN A 116 13.16 8.79 -5.92
N VAL A 117 12.98 9.50 -7.03
CA VAL A 117 12.81 8.88 -8.35
C VAL A 117 14.03 8.01 -8.66
N TRP A 118 13.78 6.71 -8.92
CA TRP A 118 14.79 5.66 -9.12
C TRP A 118 15.67 5.30 -7.90
N SER A 119 15.38 5.84 -6.71
CA SER A 119 15.98 5.32 -5.48
C SER A 119 15.25 4.05 -5.03
N PRO A 120 15.86 3.20 -4.19
CA PRO A 120 15.15 2.06 -3.62
C PRO A 120 13.86 2.46 -2.88
N ALA A 121 13.80 3.66 -2.28
CA ALA A 121 12.61 4.17 -1.59
C ALA A 121 11.47 4.60 -2.53
N TYR A 122 11.63 4.48 -3.86
CA TYR A 122 10.63 4.88 -4.86
C TYR A 122 9.42 3.95 -4.93
N PHE A 123 9.49 2.73 -4.38
CA PHE A 123 8.53 1.66 -4.61
C PHE A 123 7.66 1.37 -3.37
N PRO A 124 6.78 2.30 -2.93
CA PRO A 124 6.05 2.17 -1.66
C PRO A 124 5.11 0.98 -1.68
N THR A 125 4.49 0.69 -2.83
CA THR A 125 3.63 -0.49 -3.04
C THR A 125 4.37 -1.79 -2.78
N PHE A 126 5.63 -1.90 -3.22
CA PHE A 126 6.43 -3.09 -3.00
C PHE A 126 6.69 -3.30 -1.51
N PHE A 127 7.13 -2.26 -0.78
CA PHE A 127 7.37 -2.38 0.67
C PHE A 127 6.08 -2.61 1.44
N ALA A 128 4.98 -1.94 1.09
CA ALA A 128 3.71 -2.11 1.77
C ALA A 128 3.16 -3.53 1.58
N PHE A 129 3.30 -4.09 0.37
CA PHE A 129 2.95 -5.48 0.08
C PHE A 129 3.88 -6.47 0.78
N LEU A 130 5.20 -6.24 0.77
CA LEU A 130 6.15 -7.07 1.50
C LEU A 130 5.85 -7.08 3.00
N GLY A 131 5.41 -5.95 3.56
CA GLY A 131 4.97 -5.82 4.95
C GLY A 131 3.77 -6.70 5.30
N GLN A 132 2.91 -7.03 4.33
CA GLN A 132 1.83 -8.00 4.53
C GLN A 132 2.34 -9.44 4.69
N LEU A 133 3.47 -9.76 4.06
CA LEU A 133 4.02 -11.13 4.03
C LEU A 133 4.99 -11.42 5.17
N VAL A 134 5.87 -10.46 5.48
CA VAL A 134 6.95 -10.65 6.48
C VAL A 134 6.80 -9.78 7.72
N GLY A 135 5.65 -9.10 7.83
CA GLY A 135 5.31 -8.22 8.94
C GLY A 135 5.79 -6.78 8.73
N VAL A 136 4.89 -5.83 9.04
CA VAL A 136 5.16 -4.39 8.94
C VAL A 136 6.29 -3.96 9.89
N GLY A 137 6.45 -4.63 11.04
CA GLY A 137 7.55 -4.37 11.98
C GLY A 137 8.94 -4.60 11.38
N THR A 138 9.08 -5.59 10.48
CA THR A 138 10.34 -5.87 9.79
C THR A 138 10.58 -4.90 8.64
N VAL A 139 9.54 -4.59 7.86
CA VAL A 139 9.69 -3.84 6.61
C VAL A 139 9.77 -2.33 6.82
N THR A 140 9.05 -1.79 7.80
CA THR A 140 9.03 -0.35 8.09
C THR A 140 10.41 0.23 8.37
N PRO A 141 11.24 -0.38 9.25
CA PRO A 141 12.57 0.14 9.51
C PRO A 141 13.47 0.07 8.27
N VAL A 142 13.38 -0.98 7.46
CA VAL A 142 14.11 -1.07 6.17
C VAL A 142 13.71 0.07 5.24
N PHE A 143 12.41 0.34 5.10
CA PHE A 143 11.93 1.45 4.29
C PHE A 143 12.45 2.80 4.79
N TYR A 144 12.43 3.04 6.12
CA TYR A 144 12.96 4.26 6.71
C TYR A 144 14.46 4.41 6.56
N PHE A 145 15.22 3.31 6.66
CA PHE A 145 16.65 3.31 6.30
C PHE A 145 16.85 3.80 4.87
N LEU A 146 16.06 3.30 3.91
CA LEU A 146 16.19 3.72 2.50
C LEU A 146 15.79 5.19 2.30
N CYS A 147 14.72 5.66 2.94
CA CYS A 147 14.33 7.07 2.92
C CYS A 147 15.43 7.97 3.49
N ILE A 148 16.08 7.57 4.58
CA ILE A 148 17.15 8.37 5.21
C ILE A 148 18.45 8.28 4.42
N ALA A 149 18.83 7.12 3.91
CA ALA A 149 20.08 6.94 3.17
C ALA A 149 20.02 7.62 1.79
N PHE A 150 18.90 7.46 1.07
CA PHE A 150 18.78 7.86 -0.34
C PHE A 150 17.88 9.07 -0.59
N GLY A 151 17.02 9.45 0.37
CA GLY A 151 16.07 10.55 0.21
C GLY A 151 16.70 11.94 0.21
N PRO A 152 15.91 13.02 0.21
CA PRO A 152 16.45 14.39 0.23
C PRO A 152 17.11 14.69 1.58
N SER A 153 18.19 15.47 1.60
CA SER A 153 18.65 16.04 2.87
C SER A 153 17.69 17.14 3.35
N ALA A 154 17.72 17.48 4.64
CA ALA A 154 16.96 18.63 5.17
C ALA A 154 17.26 19.92 4.40
N SER A 155 18.52 20.11 3.98
CA SER A 155 18.93 21.25 3.16
C SER A 155 18.37 21.21 1.74
N ASP A 156 18.18 20.02 1.16
CA ASP A 156 17.52 19.87 -0.15
C ASP A 156 16.03 20.17 -0.05
N LEU A 157 15.39 19.76 1.05
CA LEU A 157 13.99 20.10 1.33
C LEU A 157 13.80 21.60 1.55
N ALA A 158 14.73 22.25 2.25
CA ALA A 158 14.70 23.70 2.46
C ALA A 158 14.94 24.49 1.17
N ARG A 159 15.77 23.96 0.25
CA ARG A 159 16.04 24.57 -1.07
C ARG A 159 14.97 24.26 -2.12
N ALA A 160 14.23 23.17 -1.98
CA ALA A 160 13.17 22.82 -2.90
C ALA A 160 12.05 23.87 -2.81
N SER A 161 11.84 24.63 -3.89
CA SER A 161 10.71 25.56 -3.94
C SER A 161 9.39 24.81 -3.74
N ARG A 162 8.39 25.45 -3.12
CA ARG A 162 7.03 24.90 -2.90
C ARG A 162 6.35 24.34 -4.17
N ARG A 163 6.89 24.63 -5.36
CA ARG A 163 6.41 24.16 -6.67
C ARG A 163 6.98 22.79 -7.11
N GLN A 164 7.98 22.23 -6.43
CA GLN A 164 8.61 20.96 -6.84
C GLN A 164 7.96 19.70 -6.24
N SER A 165 7.01 19.84 -5.31
CA SER A 165 6.04 18.77 -5.09
C SER A 165 5.26 18.63 -6.39
N ARG A 166 5.62 17.64 -7.22
CA ARG A 166 4.81 17.17 -8.35
C ARG A 166 3.49 16.63 -7.77
N CYS A 167 2.62 17.55 -7.37
CA CYS A 167 1.34 17.32 -6.70
C CYS A 167 0.40 16.48 -7.59
N GLY A 168 0.70 16.39 -8.89
CA GLY A 168 -0.05 15.59 -9.85
C GLY A 168 0.05 14.08 -9.68
N ASN A 169 1.03 13.52 -8.97
CA ASN A 169 1.23 12.05 -8.96
C ASN A 169 0.59 11.30 -7.78
N ASN A 170 0.03 12.01 -6.79
CA ASN A 170 -0.50 11.36 -5.57
C ASN A 170 -1.89 11.84 -5.14
N MET A 171 -2.57 12.67 -5.93
CA MET A 171 -3.87 13.21 -5.51
C MET A 171 -4.91 12.11 -5.23
N PHE A 172 -4.74 10.94 -5.86
CA PHE A 172 -5.60 9.79 -5.67
C PHE A 172 -5.17 8.88 -4.51
N VAL A 173 -3.95 9.01 -3.98
CA VAL A 173 -3.42 8.08 -2.97
C VAL A 173 -4.31 8.02 -1.73
N VAL A 174 -4.69 9.16 -1.16
CA VAL A 174 -5.53 9.19 0.05
C VAL A 174 -6.93 8.62 -0.24
N PRO A 175 -7.67 9.06 -1.29
CA PRO A 175 -8.92 8.40 -1.67
C PRO A 175 -8.80 6.90 -1.88
N LEU A 176 -7.72 6.43 -2.52
CA LEU A 176 -7.48 5.02 -2.77
C LEU A 176 -7.17 4.24 -1.48
N ILE A 177 -6.46 4.84 -0.52
CA ILE A 177 -6.26 4.23 0.81
C ILE A 177 -7.60 4.10 1.52
N VAL A 178 -8.44 5.14 1.49
CA VAL A 178 -9.77 5.07 2.11
C VAL A 178 -10.60 3.94 1.47
N LEU A 179 -10.59 3.83 0.14
CA LEU A 179 -11.39 2.86 -0.61
C LEU A 179 -10.87 1.42 -0.55
N PHE A 180 -9.56 1.23 -0.67
CA PHE A 180 -8.96 -0.10 -0.83
C PHE A 180 -8.31 -0.64 0.45
N HIS A 181 -8.14 0.19 1.48
CA HIS A 181 -7.66 -0.25 2.79
C HIS A 181 -8.67 0.05 3.88
N THR A 182 -8.97 1.33 4.17
CA THR A 182 -9.78 1.68 5.34
C THR A 182 -11.18 1.08 5.29
N SER A 183 -11.94 1.26 4.21
CA SER A 183 -13.28 0.67 4.12
C SER A 183 -13.26 -0.85 4.11
N VAL A 184 -12.22 -1.46 3.54
CA VAL A 184 -12.03 -2.92 3.53
C VAL A 184 -11.78 -3.44 4.95
N VAL A 185 -10.90 -2.77 5.73
CA VAL A 185 -10.65 -3.11 7.13
C VAL A 185 -11.92 -2.95 7.97
N PHE A 186 -12.68 -1.89 7.77
CA PHE A 186 -13.96 -1.71 8.48
C PHE A 186 -14.94 -2.83 8.12
N ALA A 187 -15.06 -3.20 6.85
CA ALA A 187 -15.92 -4.31 6.44
C ALA A 187 -15.44 -5.67 6.99
N MET A 188 -14.12 -5.84 7.08
CA MET A 188 -13.47 -7.03 7.64
C MET A 188 -13.77 -7.27 9.12
N PHE A 189 -13.90 -6.22 9.94
CA PHE A 189 -14.19 -6.36 11.38
C PHE A 189 -15.65 -6.13 11.74
N LEU A 190 -16.35 -5.23 11.04
CA LEU A 190 -17.66 -4.73 11.45
C LEU A 190 -18.82 -5.32 10.66
N ALA A 191 -18.57 -6.11 9.61
CA ALA A 191 -19.67 -6.83 8.94
C ALA A 191 -20.39 -7.74 9.95
N PRO A 192 -21.72 -7.88 9.90
CA PRO A 192 -22.45 -8.68 10.88
C PRO A 192 -22.14 -10.18 10.76
N GLU A 193 -21.97 -10.67 9.53
CA GLU A 193 -21.82 -12.09 9.24
C GLU A 193 -20.34 -12.51 9.14
N PRO A 194 -19.91 -13.62 9.79
CA PRO A 194 -18.55 -14.14 9.68
C PRO A 194 -18.12 -14.44 8.24
N ALA A 195 -19.05 -14.90 7.39
CA ALA A 195 -18.79 -15.14 5.97
C ALA A 195 -18.41 -13.85 5.21
N ALA A 196 -19.06 -12.72 5.54
CA ALA A 196 -18.72 -11.43 4.97
C ALA A 196 -17.35 -10.94 5.47
N ARG A 197 -17.08 -11.07 6.77
CA ARG A 197 -15.76 -10.76 7.34
C ARG A 197 -14.65 -11.56 6.67
N HIS A 198 -14.85 -12.87 6.52
CA HIS A 198 -13.95 -13.77 5.79
C HIS A 198 -13.66 -13.28 4.37
N TYR A 199 -14.69 -12.92 3.60
CA TYR A 199 -14.51 -12.35 2.25
C TYR A 199 -13.66 -11.07 2.28
N TRP A 200 -13.93 -10.16 3.21
CA TRP A 200 -13.17 -8.91 3.32
C TRP A 200 -11.75 -9.12 3.83
N THR A 201 -11.49 -10.14 4.67
CA THR A 201 -10.13 -10.55 5.05
C THR A 201 -9.31 -10.98 3.83
N TRP A 202 -9.92 -11.74 2.92
CA TRP A 202 -9.29 -12.09 1.66
C TRP A 202 -9.00 -10.87 0.79
N ALA A 203 -9.99 -9.98 0.62
CA ALA A 203 -9.86 -8.75 -0.16
C ALA A 203 -8.74 -7.83 0.37
N TRP A 204 -8.61 -7.75 1.69
CA TRP A 204 -7.64 -6.89 2.37
C TRP A 204 -6.18 -7.28 2.12
N GLN A 205 -5.88 -8.57 1.92
CA GLN A 205 -4.47 -9.00 1.83
C GLN A 205 -3.70 -8.34 0.68
N LEU A 206 -4.38 -7.99 -0.42
CA LEU A 206 -3.79 -7.30 -1.56
C LEU A 206 -4.04 -5.79 -1.57
N SER A 207 -4.60 -5.21 -0.50
CA SER A 207 -4.87 -3.77 -0.38
C SER A 207 -3.71 -2.88 -0.84
N PRO A 208 -2.43 -3.12 -0.45
CA PRO A 208 -1.32 -2.30 -0.94
C PRO A 208 -1.16 -2.31 -2.48
N LEU A 209 -1.38 -3.47 -3.11
CA LEU A 209 -1.32 -3.60 -4.56
C LEU A 209 -2.48 -2.86 -5.23
N TRP A 210 -3.69 -2.98 -4.69
CA TRP A 210 -4.87 -2.26 -5.20
C TRP A 210 -4.70 -0.74 -5.12
N ILE A 211 -4.12 -0.24 -4.03
CA ILE A 211 -3.78 1.19 -3.90
C ILE A 211 -2.75 1.60 -4.97
N GLY A 212 -1.67 0.83 -5.13
CA GLY A 212 -0.62 1.11 -6.11
C GLY A 212 -1.12 1.11 -7.56
N LEU A 213 -1.80 0.03 -7.96
CA LEU A 213 -2.38 -0.13 -9.28
C LEU A 213 -3.47 0.91 -9.54
N GLY A 214 -4.35 1.14 -8.57
CA GLY A 214 -5.39 2.16 -8.63
C GLY A 214 -4.81 3.55 -8.87
N ASN A 215 -3.69 3.88 -8.22
CA ASN A 215 -3.04 5.19 -8.42
C ASN A 215 -2.50 5.30 -9.85
N ILE A 216 -1.86 4.25 -10.38
CA ILE A 216 -1.36 4.23 -11.77
C ILE A 216 -2.52 4.42 -12.75
N VAL A 217 -3.60 3.65 -12.60
CA VAL A 217 -4.77 3.69 -13.48
C VAL A 217 -5.46 5.04 -13.41
N ALA A 218 -5.68 5.59 -12.22
CA ALA A 218 -6.33 6.89 -12.03
C ALA A 218 -5.54 8.03 -12.70
N LEU A 219 -4.20 8.00 -12.58
CA LEU A 219 -3.33 8.97 -13.24
C LEU A 219 -3.34 8.83 -14.76
N GLN A 220 -3.36 7.61 -15.29
CA GLN A 220 -3.47 7.37 -16.73
C GLN A 220 -4.81 7.86 -17.27
N ALA A 221 -5.92 7.56 -16.57
CA ALA A 221 -7.25 8.05 -16.91
C ALA A 221 -7.31 9.58 -16.92
N LEU A 222 -6.74 10.25 -15.90
CA LEU A 222 -6.68 11.71 -15.85
C LEU A 222 -5.91 12.29 -17.05
N LYS A 223 -4.76 11.72 -17.41
CA LYS A 223 -3.99 12.14 -18.58
C LYS A 223 -4.79 12.00 -19.88
N LEU A 224 -5.49 10.87 -20.06
CA LEU A 224 -6.32 10.64 -21.25
C LEU A 224 -7.48 11.66 -21.34
N LEU A 225 -8.11 11.99 -20.22
CA LEU A 225 -9.17 13.00 -20.16
C LEU A 225 -8.64 14.40 -20.48
N GLN A 226 -7.48 14.78 -19.96
CA GLN A 226 -6.83 16.06 -20.27
C GLN A 226 -6.44 16.17 -21.75
N LEU A 227 -5.90 15.10 -22.35
CA LEU A 227 -5.58 15.06 -23.78
C LEU A 227 -6.84 15.23 -24.64
N LYS A 228 -7.94 14.57 -24.29
CA LYS A 228 -9.23 14.74 -24.98
C LYS A 228 -9.80 16.15 -24.85
N GLY A 229 -9.66 16.78 -23.68
CA GLY A 229 -10.05 18.17 -23.47
C GLY A 229 -9.24 19.15 -24.33
N ALA A 230 -7.93 18.92 -24.43
CA ALA A 230 -7.05 19.75 -25.28
C ALA A 230 -7.33 19.57 -26.77
N THR A 231 -7.58 18.34 -27.25
CA THR A 231 -7.95 18.11 -28.65
C THR A 231 -9.34 18.65 -28.98
N PHE A 232 -10.30 18.57 -28.05
CA PHE A 232 -11.61 19.20 -28.20
C PHE A 232 -11.51 20.73 -28.29
N ALA A 233 -10.73 21.36 -27.40
CA ALA A 233 -10.50 22.80 -27.44
C ALA A 233 -9.80 23.26 -28.73
N LEU A 234 -8.82 22.50 -29.23
CA LEU A 234 -8.16 22.78 -30.50
C LEU A 234 -9.10 22.63 -31.70
N GLY A 235 -9.94 21.57 -31.70
CA GLY A 235 -10.95 21.35 -32.73
C GLY A 235 -12.02 22.44 -32.77
N TRP A 236 -12.43 22.94 -31.59
CA TRP A 236 -13.33 24.09 -31.48
C TRP A 236 -12.69 25.37 -32.06
N TYR A 237 -11.44 25.66 -31.70
CA TYR A 237 -10.73 26.86 -32.17
C TYR A 237 -10.49 26.86 -33.68
N ILE A 238 -10.14 25.70 -34.26
CA ILE A 238 -9.99 25.53 -35.72
C ILE A 238 -11.35 25.73 -36.42
N ARG A 239 -12.44 25.20 -35.85
CA ARG A 239 -13.79 25.36 -36.43
C ARG A 239 -14.24 26.82 -36.43
N GLU A 240 -14.05 27.54 -35.33
CA GLU A 240 -14.36 28.98 -35.23
C GLU A 240 -13.50 29.80 -36.20
N GLY A 241 -12.18 29.55 -36.28
CA GLY A 241 -11.30 30.25 -37.24
C GLY A 241 -11.61 29.95 -38.72
N ILE A 242 -12.11 28.75 -39.04
CA ILE A 242 -12.60 28.42 -40.39
C ILE A 242 -13.93 29.14 -40.68
N LEU A 243 -14.83 29.27 -39.70
CA LEU A 243 -16.09 29.98 -39.87
C LEU A 243 -15.88 31.50 -40.03
N GLU A 244 -14.92 32.10 -39.33
CA GLU A 244 -14.55 33.52 -39.52
C GLU A 244 -13.88 33.78 -40.88
N SER A 245 -13.09 32.84 -41.41
CA SER A 245 -12.45 32.99 -42.73
C SER A 245 -13.35 32.65 -43.92
N THR A 246 -14.53 32.07 -43.69
CA THR A 246 -15.50 31.68 -44.75
C THR A 246 -16.77 32.54 -44.79
N GLY A 247 -16.90 33.57 -43.95
CA GLY A 247 -17.78 34.70 -44.23
C GLY A 247 -17.21 35.48 -45.42
N LYS A 248 -17.62 35.24 -46.67
CA LYS A 248 -18.93 35.65 -47.25
C LYS A 248 -19.35 37.03 -46.75
N SER A 249 -18.65 38.05 -47.27
CA SER A 249 -19.26 39.32 -47.68
C SER A 249 -20.11 39.11 -48.94
#